data_AF-A0A352BTV8-F1
#
_entry.id   AF-A0A352BTV8-F1
#
_cell.length_a   1.000
_cell.length_b   1.000
_cell.length_c   1.000
_cell.angle_alpha   90.00
_cell.angle_beta   90.00
_cell.angle_gamma   90.00
#
_symmetry.space_group_name_H-M   'P 1'
#
loop_
_entity.id
_entity.type
_entity.pdbx_description
1 polymer ?
#
loop_
_entity_poly.entity_id
_entity_poly.type
_entity_poly.pdbx_seq_one_letter_code
_entity_poly.pdbx_strand_id
1 'polypeptide(L)'
;MFFKRAPKKTTKAKPKNSSWTMTRQQSVLLGGFLTLFGIALIISFASYMVSWENDQSIVGSLQRSTPADNYLSHLGNTLGHLFIYNGFGLAAFILAGLFVVSGLYLFFNLATRPLRKYWFWGLYLMIWTSLVFGFLASSNPMLGGVVGFEISDVLQGYM
;
A
#
# COMPACT_ATOMS: atom_id res chain seq x y z
N MET A 1 36.52 67.35 6.76
CA MET A 1 35.51 66.97 5.74
C MET A 1 35.51 65.44 5.61
N PHE A 2 34.41 64.81 6.04
CA PHE A 2 33.92 63.43 5.79
C PHE A 2 34.82 62.20 5.98
N PHE A 3 34.69 61.53 7.13
CA PHE A 3 34.93 60.08 7.23
C PHE A 3 33.71 59.33 6.64
N LYS A 4 33.91 58.65 5.50
CA LYS A 4 32.90 57.76 4.89
C LYS A 4 32.60 56.59 5.82
N ARG A 5 31.34 56.42 6.22
CA ARG A 5 30.85 55.22 6.92
C ARG A 5 30.84 54.04 5.94
N ALA A 6 31.53 52.96 6.31
CA ALA A 6 31.47 51.70 5.56
C ALA A 6 30.05 51.10 5.59
N PRO A 7 29.55 50.51 4.49
CA PRO A 7 28.20 49.96 4.45
C PRO A 7 28.11 48.68 5.29
N LYS A 8 27.16 48.64 6.23
CA LYS A 8 26.80 47.42 6.96
C LYS A 8 26.29 46.38 5.96
N LYS A 9 27.03 45.29 5.78
CA LYS A 9 26.55 44.11 5.05
C LYS A 9 25.35 43.54 5.79
N THR A 10 24.15 43.70 5.22
CA THR A 10 22.95 43.01 5.67
C THR A 10 23.09 41.54 5.33
N THR A 11 23.37 40.70 6.32
CA THR A 11 23.32 39.25 6.20
C THR A 11 21.89 38.86 5.85
N LYS A 12 21.63 38.45 4.60
CA LYS A 12 20.34 37.90 4.19
C LYS A 12 20.02 36.70 5.07
N ALA A 13 18.97 36.78 5.87
CA ALA A 13 18.49 35.66 6.66
C ALA A 13 18.10 34.52 5.70
N LYS A 14 18.73 33.35 5.88
CA LYS A 14 18.35 32.14 5.13
C LYS A 14 16.87 31.84 5.39
N PRO A 15 16.08 31.47 4.37
CA PRO A 15 14.69 31.08 4.59
C PRO A 15 14.69 29.92 5.58
N LYS A 16 13.96 30.08 6.68
CA LYS A 16 13.78 29.04 7.69
C LYS A 16 12.93 27.97 7.04
N ASN A 17 13.57 26.92 6.53
CA ASN A 17 12.89 25.75 6.00
C ASN A 17 11.92 25.27 7.08
N SER A 18 10.63 25.47 6.87
CA SER A 18 9.58 25.00 7.75
C SER A 18 9.55 23.49 7.66
N SER A 19 10.42 22.83 8.43
CA SER A 19 10.35 21.38 8.59
C SER A 19 9.04 21.08 9.28
N TRP A 20 8.08 20.53 8.54
CA TRP A 20 6.91 19.87 9.09
C TRP A 20 7.38 18.71 9.95
N THR A 21 7.64 18.97 11.23
CA THR A 21 7.97 17.95 12.21
C THR A 21 6.69 17.54 12.91
N MET A 22 6.25 16.31 12.69
CA MET A 22 5.11 15.73 13.41
C MET A 22 5.37 15.77 14.92
N THR A 23 4.35 16.09 15.72
CA THR A 23 4.51 15.98 17.18
C THR A 23 4.54 14.50 17.59
N ARG A 24 5.15 14.20 18.74
CA ARG A 24 5.26 12.82 19.25
C ARG A 24 3.88 12.13 19.37
N GLN A 25 2.87 12.86 19.84
CA GLN A 25 1.51 12.35 19.98
C GLN A 25 0.90 11.97 18.62
N GLN A 26 1.09 12.83 17.60
CA GLN A 26 0.63 12.56 16.24
C GLN A 26 1.33 11.35 15.62
N SER A 27 2.65 11.20 15.81
CA SER A 27 3.40 10.05 15.30
C SER A 27 2.92 8.73 15.92
N VAL A 28 2.66 8.71 17.23
CA VAL A 28 2.17 7.50 17.92
C VAL A 28 0.75 7.15 17.47
N LEU A 29 -0.14 8.14 17.38
CA LEU A 29 -1.52 7.94 16.89
C LEU A 29 -1.52 7.41 15.45
N LEU A 30 -0.75 8.06 14.57
CA LEU A 30 -0.63 7.64 13.17
C LEU A 30 0.01 6.26 13.05
N GLY A 31 1.02 5.96 13.87
CA GLY A 31 1.69 4.67 13.88
C GLY A 31 0.76 3.53 14.32
N GLY A 32 0.01 3.74 15.40
CA GLY A 32 -1.01 2.79 15.86
C GLY A 32 -2.08 2.56 14.79
N PHE A 33 -2.60 3.64 14.20
CA PHE A 33 -3.57 3.56 13.11
C PHE A 33 -3.03 2.78 11.90
N LEU A 34 -1.82 3.09 11.41
CA LEU A 34 -1.20 2.38 10.28
C LEU A 34 -0.99 0.90 10.58
N THR A 35 -0.62 0.56 11.80
CA THR A 35 -0.39 -0.83 12.22
C THR A 35 -1.70 -1.61 12.17
N LEU A 36 -2.76 -1.07 12.78
CA LEU A 36 -4.09 -1.69 12.77
C LEU A 36 -4.66 -1.76 11.36
N PHE A 37 -4.47 -0.72 10.55
CA PHE A 37 -4.88 -0.69 9.16
C PHE A 37 -4.18 -1.76 8.33
N GLY A 38 -2.85 -1.91 8.47
CA GLY A 38 -2.09 -2.95 7.80
C GLY A 38 -2.53 -4.36 8.19
N ILE A 39 -2.79 -4.60 9.48
CA ILE A 39 -3.32 -5.90 9.96
C ILE A 39 -4.73 -6.15 9.39
N ALA A 40 -5.59 -5.13 9.38
CA ALA A 40 -6.92 -5.23 8.80
C ALA A 40 -6.88 -5.56 7.30
N LEU A 41 -5.93 -4.98 6.56
CA LEU A 41 -5.70 -5.34 5.15
C LEU A 41 -5.27 -6.79 4.99
N ILE A 42 -4.35 -7.31 5.81
CA ILE A 42 -3.93 -8.72 5.77
C ILE A 42 -5.13 -9.65 5.97
N ILE A 43 -5.96 -9.37 6.99
CA ILE A 43 -7.17 -10.16 7.27
C ILE A 43 -8.16 -10.07 6.10
N SER A 44 -8.39 -8.87 5.57
CA SER A 44 -9.25 -8.63 4.41
C SER A 44 -8.78 -9.40 3.18
N PHE A 45 -7.48 -9.37 2.86
CA PHE A 45 -6.91 -10.08 1.72
C PHE A 45 -6.98 -11.59 1.89
N ALA A 46 -6.66 -12.10 3.08
CA ALA A 46 -6.77 -13.53 3.39
C ALA A 46 -8.22 -14.02 3.30
N SER A 47 -9.17 -13.24 3.85
CA SER A 47 -10.59 -13.54 3.74
C SER A 47 -11.07 -13.54 2.28
N TYR A 48 -10.67 -12.53 1.50
CA TYR A 48 -11.02 -12.43 0.09
C TYR A 48 -10.51 -13.64 -0.71
N MET A 49 -9.27 -14.06 -0.49
CA MET A 49 -8.68 -15.22 -1.17
C MET A 49 -9.38 -16.56 -0.87
N VAL A 50 -10.14 -16.66 0.23
CA VAL A 50 -10.97 -17.83 0.54
C VAL A 50 -12.39 -17.67 0.00
N SER A 51 -12.93 -16.46 -0.01
CA SER A 51 -14.35 -16.21 -0.35
C SER A 51 -14.61 -15.89 -1.82
N TRP A 52 -13.61 -15.47 -2.60
CA TRP A 52 -13.79 -14.99 -3.97
C TRP A 52 -14.41 -16.01 -4.95
N GLU A 53 -14.12 -17.30 -4.79
CA GLU A 53 -14.64 -18.37 -5.66
C GLU A 53 -16.13 -18.62 -5.38
N ASN A 54 -16.54 -18.48 -4.13
CA ASN A 54 -17.95 -18.52 -3.74
C ASN A 54 -18.72 -17.32 -4.27
N ASP A 55 -18.13 -16.12 -4.28
CA ASP A 55 -18.79 -14.92 -4.81
C ASP A 55 -19.07 -15.02 -6.32
N GLN A 56 -18.17 -15.63 -7.12
CA GLN A 56 -18.37 -15.81 -8.58
C GLN A 56 -19.38 -16.93 -8.92
N SER A 57 -19.41 -18.01 -8.14
CA SER A 57 -20.34 -19.13 -8.37
C SER A 57 -21.79 -18.82 -7.98
N ILE A 58 -22.01 -17.83 -7.09
CA ILE A 58 -23.34 -17.36 -6.69
C ILE A 58 -23.99 -16.48 -7.77
N VAL A 59 -23.22 -15.81 -8.65
CA VAL A 59 -23.78 -15.00 -9.77
C VAL A 59 -24.58 -15.87 -10.76
N GLY A 60 -24.30 -17.18 -10.84
CA GLY A 60 -25.04 -18.13 -11.67
C GLY A 60 -26.30 -18.71 -11.03
N SER A 61 -26.52 -18.54 -9.72
CA SER A 61 -27.69 -19.09 -9.03
C SER A 61 -28.46 -17.97 -8.30
N LEU A 62 -29.60 -17.59 -8.87
CA LEU A 62 -30.57 -16.64 -8.31
C LEU A 62 -31.21 -17.18 -7.03
N GLN A 63 -30.45 -17.38 -5.94
CA GLN A 63 -31.06 -17.71 -4.65
C GLN A 63 -30.21 -17.33 -3.42
N ARG A 64 -30.61 -16.17 -2.87
CA ARG A 64 -30.61 -15.70 -1.47
C ARG A 64 -29.29 -15.46 -0.73
N SER A 65 -29.13 -14.17 -0.41
CA SER A 65 -28.51 -13.56 0.79
C SER A 65 -27.42 -14.39 1.46
N THR A 66 -26.19 -14.17 1.04
CA THR A 66 -25.03 -14.44 1.88
C THR A 66 -25.15 -13.62 3.16
N PRO A 67 -25.10 -14.24 4.36
CA PRO A 67 -25.17 -13.52 5.62
C PRO A 67 -23.80 -12.88 5.90
N ALA A 68 -23.51 -11.77 5.22
CA ALA A 68 -22.34 -10.94 5.49
C ALA A 68 -22.68 -9.44 5.46
N ASP A 69 -23.91 -9.09 5.88
CA ASP A 69 -24.43 -7.71 5.99
C ASP A 69 -23.78 -6.91 7.13
N ASN A 70 -22.46 -6.81 7.09
CA ASN A 70 -21.64 -6.02 7.99
C ASN A 70 -20.81 -5.06 7.14
N TYR A 71 -20.90 -3.75 7.40
CA TYR A 71 -20.10 -2.73 6.70
C TYR A 71 -18.60 -3.05 6.67
N LEU A 72 -18.03 -3.63 7.73
CA LEU A 72 -16.63 -4.01 7.81
C LEU A 72 -16.29 -5.21 6.90
N SER A 73 -17.19 -6.18 6.79
CA SER A 73 -17.03 -7.31 5.87
C SER A 73 -17.12 -6.84 4.42
N HIS A 74 -18.09 -5.97 4.11
CA HIS A 74 -18.18 -5.34 2.79
C HIS A 74 -16.94 -4.52 2.45
N LEU A 75 -16.43 -3.70 3.38
CA LEU A 75 -15.20 -2.94 3.19
C LEU A 75 -14.00 -3.88 2.95
N GLY A 76 -13.89 -4.95 3.73
CA GLY A 76 -12.86 -5.98 3.54
C GLY A 76 -12.95 -6.67 2.17
N ASN A 77 -14.15 -7.02 1.72
CA ASN A 77 -14.35 -7.62 0.39
C ASN A 77 -13.98 -6.63 -0.72
N THR A 78 -14.38 -5.37 -0.58
CA THR A 78 -14.09 -4.30 -1.55
C THR A 78 -12.58 -4.04 -1.67
N LEU A 79 -11.88 -3.96 -0.53
CA LEU A 79 -10.42 -3.78 -0.51
C LEU A 79 -9.70 -5.01 -1.09
N GLY A 80 -10.15 -6.22 -0.74
CA GLY A 80 -9.65 -7.45 -1.34
C GLY A 80 -9.83 -7.47 -2.86
N HIS A 81 -11.04 -7.19 -3.35
CA HIS A 81 -11.32 -7.12 -4.78
C HIS A 81 -10.49 -6.05 -5.50
N LEU A 82 -10.27 -4.88 -4.89
CA LEU A 82 -9.49 -3.81 -5.50
C LEU A 82 -8.00 -4.15 -5.57
N PHE A 83 -7.40 -4.65 -4.48
CA PHE A 83 -5.95 -4.86 -4.40
C PHE A 83 -5.49 -6.24 -4.87
N ILE A 84 -6.28 -7.29 -4.62
CA ILE A 84 -5.97 -8.68 -5.02
C ILE A 84 -6.44 -8.90 -6.46
N TYR A 85 -7.75 -8.85 -6.70
CA TYR A 85 -8.30 -9.21 -8.01
C TYR A 85 -7.93 -8.16 -9.08
N ASN A 86 -8.36 -6.91 -8.93
CA ASN A 86 -8.05 -5.83 -9.90
C ASN A 86 -6.60 -5.32 -9.83
N GLY A 87 -5.86 -5.65 -8.77
CA GLY A 87 -4.54 -5.12 -8.50
C GLY A 87 -3.43 -6.12 -8.81
N PHE A 88 -2.66 -6.43 -7.76
CA PHE A 88 -1.38 -7.15 -7.84
C PHE A 88 -1.45 -8.59 -7.35
N GLY A 89 -2.66 -9.14 -7.14
CA GLY A 89 -2.85 -10.50 -6.66
C GLY A 89 -2.19 -10.73 -5.30
N LEU A 90 -1.50 -11.87 -5.16
CA LEU A 90 -0.82 -12.25 -3.93
C LEU A 90 0.26 -11.24 -3.50
N ALA A 91 0.81 -10.48 -4.45
CA ALA A 91 1.85 -9.49 -4.15
C ALA A 91 1.30 -8.32 -3.29
N ALA A 92 -0.02 -8.07 -3.27
CA ALA A 92 -0.60 -7.00 -2.46
C ALA A 92 -0.38 -7.19 -0.94
N PHE A 93 -0.12 -8.40 -0.46
CA PHE A 93 0.27 -8.64 0.93
C PHE A 93 1.55 -7.91 1.33
N ILE A 94 2.46 -7.67 0.38
CA ILE A 94 3.69 -6.88 0.61
C ILE A 94 3.30 -5.45 0.98
N LEU A 95 2.32 -4.86 0.30
CA LEU A 95 1.81 -3.52 0.60
C LEU A 95 1.22 -3.46 2.01
N ALA A 96 0.40 -4.43 2.39
CA ALA A 96 -0.17 -4.50 3.74
C ALA A 96 0.94 -4.63 4.81
N GLY A 97 1.97 -5.45 4.55
CA GLY A 97 3.15 -5.56 5.40
C GLY A 97 3.93 -4.25 5.53
N LEU A 98 4.07 -3.47 4.45
CA LEU A 98 4.71 -2.15 4.50
C LEU A 98 3.95 -1.17 5.40
N PHE A 99 2.61 -1.21 5.41
CA PHE A 99 1.80 -0.41 6.35
C PHE A 99 2.04 -0.81 7.80
N VAL A 100 2.08 -2.13 8.10
CA VAL A 100 2.39 -2.62 9.45
C VAL A 100 3.77 -2.16 9.91
N VAL A 101 4.81 -2.35 9.08
CA VAL A 101 6.18 -1.92 9.41
C VAL A 101 6.24 -0.40 9.61
N SER A 102 5.60 0.37 8.74
CA SER A 102 5.53 1.83 8.88
C SER A 102 4.84 2.27 10.15
N GLY A 103 3.74 1.59 10.51
CA GLY A 103 3.00 1.81 11.74
C GLY A 103 3.85 1.55 12.98
N LEU A 104 4.52 0.40 13.05
CA LEU A 104 5.40 0.04 14.17
C LEU A 104 6.56 1.02 14.32
N TYR A 105 7.19 1.44 13.21
CA TYR A 105 8.26 2.43 13.24
C TYR A 105 7.81 3.76 13.85
N LEU A 106 6.62 4.24 13.46
CA LEU A 106 6.07 5.49 13.99
C LEU A 106 5.59 5.33 15.45
N PHE A 107 4.98 4.20 15.80
CA PHE A 107 4.46 3.91 17.13
C PHE A 107 5.57 3.86 18.19
N PHE A 108 6.66 3.14 17.90
CA PHE A 108 7.83 3.06 18.78
C PHE A 108 8.78 4.26 18.64
N ASN A 109 8.43 5.26 17.81
CA ASN A 109 9.26 6.43 17.55
C ASN A 109 10.68 6.06 17.09
N LEU A 110 10.78 5.03 16.25
CA LEU A 110 12.01 4.57 15.62
C LEU A 110 12.44 5.55 14.52
N ALA A 111 13.72 5.51 14.15
CA ALA A 111 14.21 6.32 13.04
C ALA A 111 13.47 5.94 11.74
N THR A 112 12.80 6.91 11.11
CA THR A 112 12.02 6.72 9.88
C THR A 112 12.85 6.83 8.60
N ARG A 113 14.15 7.12 8.70
CA ARG A 113 15.08 7.14 7.55
C ARG A 113 15.08 5.84 6.72
N PRO A 114 15.13 4.62 7.29
CA PRO A 114 15.12 3.37 6.53
C PRO A 114 13.77 3.07 5.87
N LEU A 115 12.66 3.64 6.34
CA LEU A 115 11.32 3.36 5.79
C LEU A 115 11.24 3.66 4.30
N ARG A 116 11.86 4.74 3.83
CA ARG A 116 11.91 5.06 2.40
C ARG A 116 12.56 3.94 1.58
N LYS A 117 13.59 3.29 2.13
CA LYS A 117 14.24 2.15 1.48
C LYS A 117 13.31 0.93 1.47
N TYR A 118 12.62 0.66 2.58
CA TYR A 118 11.65 -0.46 2.63
C TYR A 118 10.50 -0.26 1.66
N TRP A 119 9.94 0.95 1.57
CA TRP A 119 8.89 1.26 0.59
C TRP A 119 9.37 1.10 -0.84
N PHE A 120 10.55 1.62 -1.17
CA PHE A 120 11.11 1.48 -2.52
C PHE A 120 11.29 0.02 -2.92
N TRP A 121 11.98 -0.77 -2.07
CA TRP A 121 12.25 -2.18 -2.36
C TRP A 121 10.99 -3.04 -2.25
N GLY A 122 10.07 -2.73 -1.33
CA GLY A 122 8.83 -3.46 -1.18
C GLY A 122 7.88 -3.26 -2.37
N LEU A 123 7.72 -2.02 -2.86
CA LEU A 123 6.92 -1.77 -4.06
C LEU A 123 7.58 -2.36 -5.31
N TYR A 124 8.91 -2.30 -5.40
CA TYR A 124 9.65 -2.97 -6.47
C TYR A 124 9.37 -4.48 -6.46
N LEU A 125 9.54 -5.15 -5.31
CA LEU A 125 9.24 -6.57 -5.16
C LEU A 125 7.77 -6.90 -5.44
N MET A 126 6.84 -6.03 -5.06
CA MET A 126 5.41 -6.21 -5.33
C MET A 126 5.12 -6.27 -6.83
N ILE A 127 5.65 -5.33 -7.60
CA ILE A 127 5.46 -5.29 -9.06
C ILE A 127 6.09 -6.53 -9.70
N TRP A 128 7.33 -6.85 -9.37
CA TRP A 128 8.02 -8.01 -9.93
C TRP A 128 7.33 -9.33 -9.59
N THR A 129 6.87 -9.49 -8.36
CA THR A 129 6.17 -10.70 -7.93
C THR A 129 4.84 -10.85 -8.67
N SER A 130 4.09 -9.75 -8.84
CA SER A 130 2.85 -9.74 -9.62
C SER A 130 3.08 -10.12 -11.09
N LEU A 131 4.12 -9.59 -11.73
CA LEU A 131 4.48 -9.96 -13.12
C LEU A 131 4.89 -11.42 -13.26
N VAL A 132 5.73 -11.91 -12.34
CA VAL A 132 6.18 -13.32 -12.34
C VAL A 132 4.99 -14.27 -12.15
N PHE A 133 4.08 -13.96 -11.24
CA PHE A 133 2.85 -14.74 -11.08
C PHE A 133 1.92 -14.61 -12.29
N GLY A 134 1.81 -13.44 -12.92
CA GLY A 134 1.05 -13.26 -14.16
C GLY A 134 1.57 -14.15 -15.30
N PHE A 135 2.89 -14.31 -15.40
CA PHE A 135 3.52 -15.16 -16.42
C PHE A 135 3.41 -16.65 -16.12
N LEU A 136 3.58 -17.07 -14.86
CA LEU A 136 3.53 -18.48 -14.45
C LEU A 136 2.11 -19.03 -14.35
N ALA A 137 1.14 -18.18 -14.01
CA ALA A 137 -0.23 -18.57 -13.71
C ALA A 137 -1.22 -18.07 -14.78
N SER A 138 -0.91 -18.29 -16.06
CA SER A 138 -1.84 -18.00 -17.16
C SER A 138 -3.20 -18.69 -17.00
N SER A 139 -3.25 -19.82 -16.29
CA SER A 139 -4.49 -20.55 -15.95
C SER A 139 -5.18 -20.05 -14.67
N ASN A 140 -4.52 -19.22 -13.84
CA ASN A 140 -5.08 -18.69 -12.59
C ASN A 140 -4.77 -17.19 -12.46
N PRO A 141 -5.56 -16.32 -13.14
CA PRO A 141 -5.33 -14.87 -13.18
C PRO A 141 -5.25 -14.23 -11.79
N MET A 142 -5.85 -14.85 -10.78
CA MET A 142 -5.90 -14.30 -9.44
C MET A 142 -4.54 -14.29 -8.71
N LEU A 143 -3.59 -15.13 -9.10
CA LEU A 143 -2.28 -15.17 -8.46
C LEU A 143 -1.43 -13.94 -8.82
N GLY A 144 -1.47 -13.52 -10.08
CA GLY A 144 -0.81 -12.31 -10.58
C GLY A 144 -1.61 -11.03 -10.37
N GLY A 145 -2.92 -11.16 -10.17
CA GLY A 145 -3.87 -10.05 -10.27
C GLY A 145 -4.06 -9.61 -11.73
N VAL A 146 -5.11 -8.83 -12.00
CA VAL A 146 -5.41 -8.31 -13.35
C VAL A 146 -4.22 -7.56 -13.93
N VAL A 147 -3.51 -6.75 -13.13
CA VAL A 147 -2.32 -6.00 -13.60
C VAL A 147 -1.21 -6.95 -14.06
N GLY A 148 -0.90 -7.99 -13.29
CA GLY A 148 0.13 -8.96 -13.64
C GLY A 148 -0.25 -9.79 -14.86
N PHE A 149 -1.51 -10.20 -14.95
CA PHE A 149 -2.05 -11.00 -16.06
C PHE A 149 -2.06 -10.21 -17.37
N GLU A 150 -2.63 -9.01 -17.40
CA GLU A 150 -2.71 -8.19 -18.62
C GLU A 150 -1.33 -7.83 -19.16
N ILE A 151 -0.39 -7.45 -18.29
CA ILE A 151 0.97 -7.13 -18.73
C ILE A 151 1.65 -8.38 -19.30
N SER A 152 1.46 -9.54 -18.67
CA SER A 152 2.00 -10.80 -19.17
C SER A 152 1.39 -11.20 -20.52
N ASP A 153 0.07 -11.06 -20.68
CA ASP A 153 -0.64 -11.38 -21.92
C ASP A 153 -0.16 -10.50 -23.08
N VAL A 154 -0.01 -9.19 -22.85
CA VAL A 154 0.58 -8.26 -23.82
C VAL A 154 2.01 -8.68 -24.18
N LEU A 155 2.84 -9.02 -23.20
CA LEU A 155 4.23 -9.46 -23.44
C LEU A 155 4.30 -10.75 -24.26
N GLN A 156 3.42 -11.72 -23.98
CA GLN A 156 3.34 -12.98 -24.72
C GLN A 156 2.84 -12.75 -26.15
N GLY A 157 1.94 -11.78 -26.38
CA GLY A 157 1.47 -11.44 -27.72
C GLY A 157 2.55 -10.85 -28.65
N TYR A 158 3.68 -10.38 -28.11
CA TYR A 158 4.83 -9.91 -28.91
C TYR A 158 5.89 -11.00 -29.15
N MET A 159 5.81 -12.15 -28.48
CA MET A 159 6.75 -13.27 -28.63
C MET A 159 6.26 -14.26 -29.69
#